data_AF-C7J5F5-F1
#
_entry.id   AF-C7J5F5-F1
#
_cell.length_a   1.000
_cell.length_b   1.000
_cell.length_c   1.000
_cell.angle_alpha   90.00
_cell.angle_beta   90.00
_cell.angle_gamma   90.00
#
_symmetry.space_group_name_H-M   'P 1'
#
loop_
_entity.id
_entity.type
_entity.pdbx_description
1 polymer ?
#
loop_
_entity_poly.entity_id
_entity_poly.type
_entity_poly.pdbx_seq_one_letter_code
_entity_poly.pdbx_strand_id
1 'polypeptide(L)' 'LRTRRTGPPCTQGVVWTIVKRVRTVSRYQLDLLREAVHDEMENNARPLQAVNNRDISIFRPYPHKRY' A
#
# COMPACT_ATOMS: atom_id res chain seq x y z
N LEU A 1 -7.31 6.11 8.82
CA LEU A 1 -6.24 5.45 9.60
C LEU A 1 -5.00 6.34 9.68
N ARG A 2 -4.67 6.93 10.84
CA ARG A 2 -3.36 7.59 11.04
C ARG A 2 -2.32 6.50 11.32
N THR A 3 -1.34 6.33 10.45
CA THR A 3 -0.30 5.30 10.56
C THR A 3 1.10 5.92 10.41
N ARG A 4 2.13 5.06 10.44
CA ARG A 4 3.53 5.42 10.20
C ARG A 4 3.88 5.27 8.72
N ARG A 5 4.82 6.08 8.22
CA ARG A 5 5.50 5.82 6.94
C ARG A 5 6.19 4.46 6.96
N THR A 6 6.23 3.80 5.81
CA THR A 6 6.89 2.49 5.63
C THR A 6 8.41 2.60 5.44
N GLY A 7 8.94 3.81 5.17
CA GLY A 7 10.38 4.11 5.18
C GLY A 7 10.79 4.97 6.38
N PRO A 8 12.07 4.92 6.80
CA PRO A 8 12.63 5.83 7.80
C PRO A 8 12.35 7.30 7.45
N PRO A 9 12.12 8.19 8.43
CA PRO A 9 12.12 7.98 9.89
C PRO A 9 10.80 7.44 10.48
N CYS A 10 9.96 6.73 9.72
CA CYS A 10 8.73 6.08 10.24
C CYS A 10 7.76 7.04 10.96
N THR A 11 7.69 8.30 10.50
CA THR A 11 6.84 9.36 11.08
C THR A 11 5.36 8.95 11.08
N GLN A 12 4.66 9.26 12.17
CA GLN A 12 3.21 9.04 12.32
C GLN A 12 2.39 10.16 11.67
N GLY A 13 1.07 9.94 11.56
CA GLY A 13 0.10 10.94 11.10
C GLY A 13 -0.34 10.77 9.65
N VAL A 14 0.15 9.75 8.95
CA VAL A 14 -0.21 9.48 7.54
C VAL A 14 -1.61 8.87 7.47
N VAL A 15 -2.50 9.44 6.66
CA VAL A 15 -3.81 8.85 6.35
C VAL A 15 -3.67 7.86 5.20
N TRP A 16 -4.01 6.59 5.43
CA TRP A 16 -3.99 5.56 4.39
C TRP A 16 -5.37 5.20 3.88
N THR A 17 -5.46 5.09 2.55
CA THR A 17 -6.60 4.52 1.83
C THR A 17 -6.07 3.39 0.94
N ILE A 18 -6.56 2.17 1.17
CA ILE A 18 -6.19 1.00 0.37
C ILE A 18 -7.37 0.68 -0.55
N VAL A 19 -7.12 0.65 -1.85
CA VAL A 19 -8.15 0.31 -2.84
C VAL A 19 -8.38 -1.20 -2.84
N LYS A 20 -9.63 -1.64 -2.66
CA LYS A 20 -10.00 -3.07 -2.60
C LYS A 20 -9.74 -3.82 -3.91
N ARG A 21 -9.89 -3.16 -5.06
CA ARG A 21 -9.70 -3.78 -6.38
C ARG A 21 -8.21 -3.96 -6.66
N VAL A 22 -7.77 -5.21 -6.73
CA VAL A 22 -6.41 -5.56 -7.17
C VAL A 22 -6.19 -5.08 -8.60
N ARG A 23 -5.07 -4.41 -8.83
CA ARG A 23 -4.61 -3.97 -10.15
C ARG A 23 -3.53 -4.91 -10.66
N THR A 24 -3.45 -5.05 -11.97
CA THR A 24 -2.46 -5.87 -12.66
C THR A 24 -1.30 -4.99 -13.13
N VAL A 25 -0.10 -5.55 -13.10
CA VAL A 25 1.14 -4.99 -13.67
C VAL A 25 1.82 -6.10 -14.48
N SER A 26 2.49 -5.78 -15.58
CA SER A 26 3.20 -6.80 -16.35
C SER A 26 4.48 -7.24 -15.63
N ARG A 27 4.94 -8.47 -15.89
CA ARG A 27 6.21 -8.97 -15.32
C ARG A 27 7.38 -8.09 -15.72
N TYR A 28 7.45 -7.72 -17.00
CA TYR A 28 8.48 -6.83 -17.53
C TYR A 28 8.53 -5.47 -16.82
N GLN A 29 7.36 -4.85 -16.57
CA GLN A 29 7.30 -3.60 -15.80
C GLN A 29 7.79 -3.77 -14.36
N LEU A 30 7.46 -4.90 -13.73
CA LEU A 30 7.92 -5.21 -12.38
C LEU A 30 9.44 -5.40 -12.32
N ASP A 31 10.03 -6.03 -13.33
CA ASP A 31 11.48 -6.27 -13.41
C ASP A 31 12.24 -4.95 -13.57
N LEU A 32 11.76 -4.03 -14.42
CA LEU A 32 12.31 -2.68 -14.54
C LEU A 32 12.30 -1.91 -13.21
N LEU A 33 11.25 -2.04 -12.41
CA LEU A 33 11.15 -1.38 -11.11
C LEU A 33 12.13 -1.97 -10.08
N ARG A 34 12.46 -3.27 -10.19
CA ARG A 34 13.41 -3.97 -9.31
C ARG A 34 14.86 -3.65 -9.67
N GLU A 35 15.16 -3.49 -10.95
CA GLU A 35 16.50 -3.09 -11.40
C GLU A 35 16.84 -1.64 -11.04
N ALA A 36 15.82 -0.77 -10.97
CA ALA A 36 16.02 0.67 -10.72
C ALA A 36 16.33 1.05 -9.26
N VAL A 37 16.30 0.11 -8.31
CA VAL A 37 16.58 0.37 -6.88
C VAL A 37 17.99 -0.07 -6.51
N HIS A 38 18.50 0.39 -5.35
CA HIS A 38 19.79 -0.09 -4.83
C HIS A 38 19.80 -1.62 -4.67
N ASP A 39 20.96 -2.25 -4.88
CA ASP A 39 21.13 -3.72 -4.92
C ASP A 39 20.52 -4.46 -3.71
N GLU A 40 20.55 -3.85 -2.52
CA GLU A 40 19.98 -4.45 -1.29
C GLU A 40 18.47 -4.20 -1.10
N MET A 41 17.82 -3.55 -2.06
CA MET A 41 16.44 -3.07 -1.97
C MET A 41 15.49 -3.73 -2.98
N GLU A 42 15.92 -4.79 -3.68
CA GLU A 42 15.06 -5.51 -4.63
C GLU A 42 13.72 -5.94 -3.99
N ASN A 43 13.76 -6.29 -2.70
CA ASN A 43 12.59 -6.60 -1.87
C ASN A 43 12.35 -5.53 -0.78
N ASN A 44 12.05 -4.30 -1.19
CA ASN A 44 11.89 -3.14 -0.30
C ASN A 44 10.57 -3.07 0.51
N ALA A 45 9.78 -4.15 0.54
CA ALA A 45 8.52 -4.16 1.29
C ALA A 45 8.77 -4.31 2.79
N ARG A 46 8.44 -3.26 3.56
CA ARG A 46 8.48 -3.33 5.04
C ARG A 46 7.57 -4.47 5.56
N PRO A 47 8.02 -5.30 6.53
CA PRO A 47 7.21 -6.35 7.11
C PRO A 47 5.89 -5.84 7.72
N LEU A 48 4.90 -6.74 7.81
CA LEU A 48 3.64 -6.47 8.48
C LEU A 48 3.86 -5.92 9.90
N GLN A 49 3.12 -4.88 10.26
CA GLN A 49 3.21 -4.24 11.56
C GLN A 49 1.91 -4.49 12.34
N ALA A 50 2.02 -4.61 13.65
CA ALA A 50 0.86 -4.83 14.52
C ALA A 50 -0.22 -3.74 14.35
N VAL A 51 -1.49 -4.14 14.46
CA VAL A 51 -2.63 -3.22 14.30
C VAL A 51 -2.78 -2.31 15.52
N ASN A 52 -2.36 -2.73 16.71
CA ASN A 52 -2.40 -1.94 17.95
C ASN A 52 -3.78 -1.28 18.19
N ASN A 53 -4.85 -2.06 18.03
CA ASN A 53 -6.24 -1.62 18.25
C ASN A 53 -6.67 -0.38 17.44
N ARG A 54 -6.05 -0.12 16.28
CA ARG A 54 -6.45 0.96 15.37
C ARG A 54 -7.73 0.59 14.60
N ASP A 55 -8.66 1.53 14.52
CA ASP A 55 -9.92 1.36 13.77
C ASP A 55 -9.72 1.38 12.25
N ILE A 56 -10.07 0.27 11.59
CA ILE A 56 -10.02 0.12 10.14
C ILE A 56 -11.45 0.16 9.60
N SER A 57 -11.74 1.13 8.73
CA SER A 57 -13.04 1.26 8.05
C SER A 57 -12.95 0.88 6.57
N ILE A 58 -14.06 0.42 6.02
CA ILE A 58 -14.20 0.12 4.60
C ILE A 58 -15.36 0.94 4.02
N PHE A 59 -15.07 1.74 3.00
CA PHE A 59 -16.10 2.40 2.22
C PHE A 59 -16.62 1.45 1.13
N ARG A 60 -17.94 1.27 1.05
CA ARG A 60 -18.62 0.49 0.01
C ARG A 60 -19.66 1.41 -0.63
N PRO A 61 -19.37 2.02 -1.79
CA PRO A 61 -20.38 2.81 -2.48
C PRO A 61 -21.51 1.88 -2.93
N TYR A 62 -22.76 2.35 -2.85
CA TYR A 62 -23.88 1.66 -3.45
C TYR A 62 -23.67 1.58 -4.96
N PRO A 63 -24.00 0.45 -5.62
CA PRO A 63 -23.93 0.37 -7.07
C PRO A 63 -24.85 1.44 -7.66
N HIS A 64 -24.27 2.39 -8.40
CA HIS A 64 -25.06 3.28 -9.24
C HIS A 64 -25.75 2.43 -10.30
N LYS A 65 -27.08 2.28 -10.21
CA LYS A 65 -27.89 1.74 -11.30
C LYS A 65 -27.73 2.69 -12.48
N ARG A 66 -26.98 2.27 -13.50
CA ARG A 66 -27.07 2.90 -14.82
C ARG A 66 -28.38 2.40 -15.43
N TYR A 67 -29.39 3.27 -15.44
CA TYR A 67 -30.56 3.10 -16.31
C TYR A 67 -30.14 3.36 -17.75
#